data_AF-J3NTE0-F1
#
_entry.id   AF-J3NTE0-F1
#
_cell.length_a   1.000
_cell.length_b   1.000
_cell.length_c   1.000
_cell.angle_alpha   90.00
_cell.angle_beta   90.00
_cell.angle_gamma   90.00
#
_symmetry.space_group_name_H-M   'P 1'
#
loop_
_entity.id
_entity.type
_entity.pdbx_description
1 polymer ?
#
loop_
_entity_poly.entity_id
_entity_poly.type
_entity_poly.pdbx_seq_one_letter_code
_entity_poly.pdbx_strand_id
1 'polypeptide(L)'
;MSDHLRVFRNLVEPLWDGAGTDENPFTGAQMPAFLPLLRQAAGPDADTRWFEQAWDAWHVPGAKARTARRALPPHLARMPQVYLAFDLHGGRRALKSYHFPTTKHLATGRPTEDLAYDLSGTSSPAARLWPGRRMPVEMLAIDNVDPADGSVRVKIYARTPSNCKDALRDGLTLGGAQTDAATLAAVEHAERFWHLVLDDRGKVASVAEGLRRLMPALVVPEVLLLSGQQSSYAFRRRRTAEAEG
;
A
#
# COMPACT_ATOMS: atom_id res chain seq x y z
N MET A 1 -25.18 1.09 -25.27
CA MET A 1 -23.75 1.43 -25.10
C MET A 1 -23.45 1.30 -23.61
N SER A 2 -22.55 0.40 -23.23
CA SER A 2 -22.08 0.34 -21.84
C SER A 2 -21.21 1.56 -21.59
N ASP A 3 -21.62 2.45 -20.69
CA ASP A 3 -20.78 3.54 -20.23
C ASP A 3 -19.58 2.93 -19.48
N HIS A 4 -18.48 2.74 -20.20
CA HIS A 4 -17.18 2.51 -19.60
C HIS A 4 -16.77 3.81 -18.91
N LEU A 5 -17.33 4.04 -17.71
CA LEU A 5 -17.05 5.19 -16.88
C LEU A 5 -15.55 5.22 -16.59
N ARG A 6 -14.87 6.12 -17.29
CA ARG A 6 -13.45 6.41 -17.06
C ARG A 6 -13.33 6.98 -15.66
N VAL A 7 -12.45 6.37 -14.88
CA VAL A 7 -12.10 6.85 -13.54
C VAL A 7 -10.86 7.70 -13.68
N PHE A 8 -10.95 8.97 -13.28
CA PHE A 8 -9.75 9.78 -13.12
C PHE A 8 -9.23 9.60 -11.69
N ARG A 9 -7.96 9.21 -11.53
CA ARG A 9 -7.31 9.11 -10.22
C ARG A 9 -6.25 10.20 -10.11
N ASN A 10 -6.40 11.06 -9.09
CA ASN A 10 -5.32 11.94 -8.67
C ASN A 10 -4.62 11.31 -7.46
N LEU A 11 -3.30 11.11 -7.52
CA LEU A 11 -2.46 10.63 -6.43
C LEU A 11 -1.54 11.77 -5.99
N VAL A 12 -1.57 12.13 -4.72
CA VAL A 12 -0.79 13.22 -4.15
C VAL A 12 -0.02 12.78 -2.92
N GLU A 13 1.13 13.40 -2.71
CA GLU A 13 1.80 13.39 -1.42
C GLU A 13 1.62 14.72 -0.70
N PRO A 14 1.05 14.71 0.50
CA PRO A 14 1.09 15.87 1.36
C PRO A 14 2.52 16.18 1.79
N LEU A 15 3.07 17.27 1.28
CA LEU A 15 4.35 17.82 1.68
C LEU A 15 4.14 19.19 2.33
N TRP A 16 4.94 19.46 3.35
CA TRP A 16 4.97 20.73 4.05
C TRP A 16 6.39 21.28 4.03
N ASP A 17 6.54 22.54 4.42
CA ASP A 17 7.82 23.21 4.50
C ASP A 17 8.84 22.39 5.32
N GLY A 18 10.08 22.38 4.84
CA GLY A 18 11.16 21.61 5.43
C GLY A 18 11.10 20.10 5.14
N ALA A 19 10.23 19.61 4.27
CA ALA A 19 10.23 18.20 3.86
C ALA A 19 11.62 17.71 3.41
N GLY A 20 12.13 16.65 4.05
CA GLY A 20 13.43 16.04 3.73
C GLY A 20 14.63 16.64 4.48
N THR A 21 14.41 17.65 5.33
CA THR A 21 15.43 18.19 6.25
C THR A 21 15.66 17.26 7.44
N ASP A 22 16.68 17.53 8.26
CA ASP A 22 16.95 16.73 9.47
C ASP A 22 15.87 16.91 10.55
N GLU A 23 15.25 18.08 10.58
CA GLU A 23 14.12 18.41 11.46
C GLU A 23 12.82 17.72 11.01
N ASN A 24 12.65 17.55 9.69
CA ASN A 24 11.44 16.99 9.09
C ASN A 24 11.76 16.00 7.94
N PRO A 25 12.40 14.86 8.22
CA PRO A 25 12.96 13.99 7.18
C PRO A 25 11.91 13.26 6.34
N PHE A 26 10.73 13.01 6.92
CA PHE A 26 9.69 12.18 6.30
C PHE A 26 8.30 12.82 6.25
N THR A 27 8.17 14.11 6.60
CA THR A 27 6.90 14.85 6.69
C THR A 27 5.86 14.21 7.62
N GLY A 28 4.68 14.82 7.75
CA GLY A 28 3.52 14.18 8.38
C GLY A 28 3.13 14.68 9.77
N ALA A 29 3.94 15.49 10.45
CA ALA A 29 3.56 16.06 11.75
C ALA A 29 2.24 16.86 11.68
N GLN A 30 1.96 17.46 10.53
CA GLN A 30 0.76 18.25 10.24
C GLN A 30 -0.44 17.38 9.82
N MET A 31 -0.26 16.08 9.62
CA MET A 31 -1.31 15.19 9.13
C MET A 31 -2.59 15.20 9.99
N PRO A 32 -2.50 15.15 11.34
CA PRO A 32 -3.70 15.22 12.18
C PRO A 32 -4.53 16.49 11.95
N ALA A 33 -3.86 17.63 11.72
CA ALA A 33 -4.52 18.90 11.42
C ALA A 33 -5.06 18.97 9.97
N PHE A 34 -4.49 18.17 9.06
CA PHE A 34 -4.92 18.08 7.67
C PHE A 34 -6.14 17.18 7.46
N LEU A 35 -6.37 16.19 8.33
CA LEU A 35 -7.45 15.22 8.18
C LEU A 35 -8.88 15.81 8.05
N PRO A 36 -9.27 16.85 8.82
CA PRO A 36 -10.58 17.48 8.62
C PRO A 36 -10.76 18.06 7.20
N LEU A 37 -9.71 18.69 6.65
CA LEU A 37 -9.72 19.22 5.29
C LEU A 37 -9.80 18.09 4.26
N LEU A 38 -9.12 16.98 4.52
CA LEU A 38 -9.15 15.81 3.66
C LEU A 38 -10.57 15.21 3.57
N ARG A 39 -11.26 15.06 4.71
CA ARG A 39 -12.66 14.60 4.77
C ARG A 39 -13.57 15.55 3.99
N GLN A 40 -13.43 16.86 4.21
CA GLN A 40 -14.20 17.88 3.49
C GLN A 40 -13.98 17.80 1.97
N ALA A 41 -12.74 17.62 1.53
CA ALA A 41 -12.39 17.52 0.11
C ALA A 41 -12.88 16.22 -0.54
N ALA A 42 -12.94 15.12 0.21
CA ALA A 42 -13.42 13.82 -0.26
C ALA A 42 -14.95 13.76 -0.32
N GLY A 43 -15.65 14.47 0.57
CA GLY A 43 -17.11 14.49 0.63
C GLY A 43 -17.67 13.60 1.75
N PRO A 44 -19.01 13.48 1.84
CA PRO A 44 -19.69 12.91 3.01
C PRO A 44 -19.45 11.40 3.21
N ASP A 45 -19.11 10.68 2.13
CA ASP A 45 -18.90 9.23 2.17
C ASP A 45 -17.49 8.84 2.66
N ALA A 46 -16.62 9.83 2.89
CA ALA A 46 -15.24 9.58 3.29
C ALA A 46 -15.12 9.43 4.82
N ASP A 47 -14.52 8.32 5.24
CA ASP A 47 -14.20 8.06 6.64
C ASP A 47 -12.73 7.69 6.78
N THR A 48 -12.00 8.47 7.59
CA THR A 48 -10.56 8.33 7.73
C THR A 48 -10.16 7.44 8.90
N ARG A 49 -11.08 6.79 9.62
CA ARG A 49 -10.71 5.95 10.78
C ARG A 49 -9.68 4.89 10.40
N TRP A 50 -9.79 4.36 9.18
CA TRP A 50 -8.77 3.47 8.59
C TRP A 50 -7.42 4.15 8.36
N PHE A 51 -7.42 5.35 7.78
CA PHE A 51 -6.20 6.16 7.66
C PHE A 51 -5.56 6.38 9.02
N GLU A 52 -6.33 6.79 10.02
CA GLU A 52 -5.84 7.17 11.35
C GLU A 52 -5.21 5.99 12.06
N GLN A 53 -5.84 4.80 11.97
CA GLN A 53 -5.27 3.57 12.48
C GLN A 53 -3.93 3.22 11.82
N ALA A 54 -3.84 3.31 10.48
CA ALA A 54 -2.61 3.03 9.74
C ALA A 54 -1.51 4.06 10.04
N TRP A 55 -1.89 5.33 10.12
CA TRP A 55 -1.01 6.44 10.45
C TRP A 55 -0.43 6.29 11.85
N ASP A 56 -1.27 6.04 12.85
CA ASP A 56 -0.82 5.82 14.23
C ASP A 56 0.14 4.63 14.36
N ALA A 57 -0.07 3.58 13.55
CA ALA A 57 0.78 2.40 13.55
C ALA A 57 2.17 2.68 12.97
N TRP A 58 2.25 3.37 11.82
CA TRP A 58 3.48 3.43 11.01
C TRP A 58 4.14 4.80 10.91
N HIS A 59 3.45 5.88 11.25
CA HIS A 59 4.08 7.19 11.28
C HIS A 59 5.28 7.19 12.24
N VAL A 60 6.38 7.79 11.78
CA VAL A 60 7.65 7.86 12.51
C VAL A 60 7.99 9.32 12.81
N PRO A 61 7.65 9.82 14.01
CA PRO A 61 8.01 11.18 14.42
C PRO A 61 9.35 11.27 15.15
N GLY A 62 9.89 12.49 15.24
CA GLY A 62 10.95 12.88 16.16
C GLY A 62 12.23 12.07 16.08
N ALA A 63 12.73 11.57 17.23
CA ALA A 63 14.00 10.84 17.30
C ALA A 63 14.01 9.57 16.42
N LYS A 64 12.89 8.86 16.33
CA LYS A 64 12.78 7.67 15.46
C LYS A 64 12.90 8.04 13.98
N ALA A 65 12.43 9.22 13.59
CA ALA A 65 12.56 9.73 12.23
C ALA A 65 14.03 9.96 11.88
N ARG A 66 14.81 10.51 12.82
CA ARG A 66 16.27 10.68 12.65
C ARG A 66 17.01 9.33 12.56
N THR A 67 16.60 8.33 13.33
CA THR A 67 17.16 6.96 13.21
C THR A 67 16.89 6.39 11.81
N ALA A 68 15.63 6.42 11.36
CA ALA A 68 15.29 5.95 10.03
C ALA A 68 15.98 6.75 8.91
N ARG A 69 16.17 8.07 9.09
CA ARG A 69 16.91 8.93 8.16
C ARG A 69 18.35 8.47 7.97
N ARG A 70 19.05 8.12 9.06
CA ARG A 70 20.43 7.61 9.01
C ARG A 70 20.55 6.24 8.34
N ALA A 71 19.47 5.45 8.36
CA ALA A 71 19.41 4.15 7.72
C ALA A 71 18.98 4.21 6.24
N LEU A 72 18.67 5.40 5.70
CA LEU A 72 18.35 5.52 4.28
C LEU A 72 19.57 5.18 3.41
N PRO A 73 19.36 4.53 2.25
CA PRO A 73 20.39 4.40 1.24
C PRO A 73 20.99 5.77 0.87
N PRO A 74 22.32 5.88 0.67
CA PRO A 74 22.98 7.18 0.43
C PRO A 74 22.44 7.98 -0.75
N HIS A 75 21.81 7.30 -1.73
CA HIS A 75 21.23 7.93 -2.92
C HIS A 75 19.79 8.43 -2.72
N LEU A 76 19.15 8.14 -1.59
CA LEU A 76 17.78 8.54 -1.31
C LEU A 76 17.73 9.76 -0.39
N ALA A 77 17.34 10.89 -0.98
CA ALA A 77 17.19 12.15 -0.26
C ALA A 77 15.97 12.18 0.67
N ARG A 78 14.97 11.31 0.48
CA ARG A 78 13.81 11.13 1.36
C ARG A 78 12.98 9.92 0.90
N MET A 79 12.05 9.48 1.74
CA MET A 79 11.06 8.44 1.39
C MET A 79 9.66 8.86 1.88
N PRO A 80 8.59 8.61 1.10
CA PRO A 80 7.22 8.90 1.53
C PRO A 80 6.79 8.03 2.72
N GLN A 81 5.91 8.57 3.55
CA GLN A 81 5.16 7.78 4.55
C GLN A 81 3.74 7.48 4.09
N VAL A 82 3.15 8.37 3.29
CA VAL A 82 1.79 8.23 2.80
C VAL A 82 1.59 8.91 1.46
N TYR A 83 0.80 8.31 0.58
CA TYR A 83 0.11 9.00 -0.50
C TYR A 83 -1.40 8.99 -0.27
N LEU A 84 -2.08 9.99 -0.80
CA LEU A 84 -3.53 10.08 -0.83
C LEU A 84 -3.98 10.03 -2.28
N ALA A 85 -5.06 9.32 -2.58
CA ALA A 85 -5.70 9.39 -3.88
C ALA A 85 -7.18 9.70 -3.81
N PHE A 86 -7.65 10.38 -4.84
CA PHE A 86 -9.07 10.59 -5.11
C PHE A 86 -9.41 9.92 -6.42
N ASP A 87 -10.27 8.90 -6.34
CA ASP A 87 -10.92 8.33 -7.51
C ASP A 87 -12.16 9.16 -7.83
N LEU A 88 -12.14 9.81 -8.98
CA LEU A 88 -13.24 10.65 -9.48
C LEU A 88 -14.12 9.80 -10.39
N HIS A 89 -15.34 9.53 -9.93
CA HIS A 89 -16.37 8.77 -10.62
C HIS A 89 -17.60 9.64 -10.85
N GLY A 90 -17.63 10.37 -11.96
CA GLY A 90 -18.64 11.40 -12.18
C GLY A 90 -18.56 12.46 -11.07
N GLY A 91 -19.68 12.70 -10.38
CA GLY A 91 -19.74 13.63 -9.23
C GLY A 91 -19.21 13.07 -7.90
N ARG A 92 -18.85 11.78 -7.85
CA ARG A 92 -18.37 11.11 -6.61
C ARG A 92 -16.85 11.12 -6.53
N ARG A 93 -16.35 11.28 -5.31
CA ARG A 93 -14.92 11.22 -4.96
C ARG A 93 -14.72 10.13 -3.93
N ALA A 94 -13.93 9.11 -4.25
CA ALA A 94 -13.57 8.08 -3.28
C ALA A 94 -12.13 8.32 -2.81
N LEU A 95 -11.96 8.53 -1.50
CA LEU A 95 -10.67 8.74 -0.87
C LEU A 95 -9.96 7.40 -0.64
N LYS A 96 -8.69 7.33 -1.04
CA LYS A 96 -7.80 6.19 -0.79
C LYS A 96 -6.53 6.68 -0.13
N SER A 97 -5.98 5.87 0.77
CA SER A 97 -4.72 6.18 1.44
C SER A 97 -3.75 5.03 1.25
N TYR A 98 -2.51 5.38 0.93
CA TYR A 98 -1.43 4.48 0.60
C TYR A 98 -0.33 4.67 1.63
N HIS A 99 -0.18 3.73 2.55
CA HIS A 99 0.74 3.83 3.68
C HIS A 99 2.00 3.01 3.41
N PHE A 100 3.16 3.58 3.67
CA PHE A 100 4.46 2.95 3.42
C PHE A 100 5.10 2.48 4.73
N PRO A 101 5.23 1.17 4.98
CA PRO A 101 5.84 0.66 6.21
C PRO A 101 7.37 0.85 6.25
N THR A 102 8.00 1.26 5.15
CA THR A 102 9.47 1.29 5.02
C THR A 102 10.13 2.25 6.01
N THR A 103 9.55 3.42 6.31
CA THR A 103 10.12 4.33 7.32
C THR A 103 10.06 3.72 8.72
N LYS A 104 8.98 2.99 9.04
CA LYS A 104 8.83 2.25 10.30
C LYS A 104 9.82 1.09 10.38
N HIS A 105 10.03 0.37 9.28
CA HIS A 105 11.06 -0.66 9.16
C HIS A 105 12.44 -0.08 9.45
N LEU A 106 12.84 1.01 8.79
CA LEU A 106 14.14 1.66 9.04
C LEU A 106 14.30 2.16 10.49
N ALA A 107 13.20 2.57 11.14
CA ALA A 107 13.24 3.06 12.51
C ALA A 107 13.31 1.95 13.57
N THR A 108 12.89 0.73 13.25
CA THR A 108 12.67 -0.35 14.23
C THR A 108 13.36 -1.66 13.91
N GLY A 109 13.85 -1.84 12.68
CA GLY A 109 14.36 -3.10 12.14
C GLY A 109 13.28 -4.15 11.82
N ARG A 110 12.00 -3.89 12.11
CA ARG A 110 10.91 -4.85 11.85
C ARG A 110 10.68 -5.04 10.34
N PRO A 111 10.57 -6.27 9.82
CA PRO A 111 10.27 -6.53 8.41
C PRO A 111 8.98 -5.84 7.95
N THR A 112 8.93 -5.34 6.72
CA THR A 112 7.77 -4.57 6.23
C THR A 112 6.52 -5.43 6.07
N GLU A 113 6.70 -6.71 5.74
CA GLU A 113 5.62 -7.68 5.67
C GLU A 113 4.98 -7.94 7.04
N ASP A 114 5.76 -8.00 8.12
CA ASP A 114 5.20 -8.18 9.47
C ASP A 114 4.39 -6.97 9.89
N LEU A 115 4.90 -5.77 9.59
CA LEU A 115 4.18 -4.53 9.85
C LEU A 115 2.84 -4.50 9.11
N ALA A 116 2.83 -4.90 7.83
CA ALA A 116 1.63 -4.97 6.99
C ALA A 116 0.60 -5.99 7.51
N TYR A 117 1.05 -7.19 7.86
CA TYR A 117 0.17 -8.25 8.35
C TYR A 117 -0.45 -7.90 9.71
N ASP A 118 0.35 -7.34 10.64
CA ASP A 118 -0.16 -6.84 11.92
C ASP A 118 -1.28 -5.81 11.72
N LEU A 119 -1.05 -4.82 10.83
CA LEU A 119 -2.01 -3.72 10.62
C LEU A 119 -3.30 -4.20 9.95
N SER A 120 -3.18 -5.12 8.99
CA SER A 120 -4.36 -5.71 8.32
C SER A 120 -5.20 -6.61 9.24
N GLY A 121 -4.82 -6.75 10.52
CA GLY A 121 -5.60 -7.42 11.56
C GLY A 121 -5.78 -8.91 11.31
N THR A 122 -4.98 -9.48 10.42
CA THR A 122 -5.25 -10.79 9.87
C THR A 122 -4.01 -11.66 9.91
N SER A 123 -4.19 -12.84 10.50
CA SER A 123 -3.76 -14.09 9.90
C SER A 123 -4.34 -14.23 8.48
N SER A 124 -4.00 -13.31 7.58
CA SER A 124 -4.76 -13.09 6.35
C SER A 124 -4.66 -14.31 5.48
N PRO A 125 -5.70 -14.62 4.69
CA PRO A 125 -5.57 -15.58 3.63
C PRO A 125 -4.28 -15.33 2.84
N ALA A 126 -3.89 -14.11 2.44
CA ALA A 126 -2.58 -13.87 1.80
C ALA A 126 -1.36 -14.28 2.62
N ALA A 127 -1.34 -13.98 3.92
CA ALA A 127 -0.24 -14.39 4.80
C ALA A 127 -0.15 -15.93 4.91
N ARG A 128 -1.26 -16.65 4.67
CA ARG A 128 -1.35 -18.11 4.58
C ARG A 128 -1.23 -18.67 3.16
N LEU A 129 -1.61 -17.89 2.14
CA LEU A 129 -1.76 -18.26 0.73
C LEU A 129 -0.45 -18.09 -0.03
N TRP A 130 0.57 -17.47 0.56
CA TRP A 130 1.94 -17.61 0.04
C TRP A 130 2.79 -18.51 0.97
N PRO A 131 2.47 -19.81 1.07
CA PRO A 131 3.21 -20.71 1.93
C PRO A 131 4.69 -20.71 1.54
N GLY A 132 5.54 -20.38 2.52
CA GLY A 132 7.00 -20.47 2.38
C GLY A 132 7.71 -19.28 1.74
N ARG A 133 7.03 -18.21 1.30
CA ARG A 133 7.72 -17.01 0.79
C ARG A 133 7.17 -15.74 1.40
N ARG A 134 8.03 -15.07 2.17
CA ARG A 134 7.79 -13.73 2.69
C ARG A 134 8.25 -12.73 1.64
N MET A 135 7.32 -11.94 1.11
CA MET A 135 7.63 -10.87 0.17
C MET A 135 7.66 -9.54 0.91
N PRO A 136 8.73 -8.73 0.76
CA PRO A 136 8.75 -7.39 1.32
C PRO A 136 7.56 -6.57 0.82
N VAL A 137 6.78 -6.05 1.77
CA VAL A 137 5.66 -5.15 1.45
C VAL A 137 6.20 -3.75 1.22
N GLU A 138 5.81 -3.16 0.11
CA GLU A 138 6.15 -1.78 -0.25
C GLU A 138 5.13 -0.79 0.32
N MET A 139 3.85 -1.14 0.25
CA MET A 139 2.77 -0.21 0.52
C MET A 139 1.46 -0.96 0.78
N LEU A 140 0.62 -0.36 1.63
CA LEU A 140 -0.73 -0.82 1.89
C LEU A 140 -1.72 0.27 1.48
N ALA A 141 -2.65 -0.04 0.57
CA ALA A 141 -3.70 0.88 0.16
C ALA A 141 -5.02 0.55 0.83
N ILE A 142 -5.71 1.55 1.34
CA ILE A 142 -7.01 1.41 2.01
C ILE A 142 -8.02 2.36 1.38
N ASP A 143 -9.20 1.84 1.11
CA ASP A 143 -10.37 2.65 0.79
C ASP A 143 -10.88 3.31 2.09
N ASN A 144 -10.90 4.64 2.15
CA ASN A 144 -11.32 5.41 3.32
C ASN A 144 -12.84 5.61 3.33
N VAL A 145 -13.53 4.50 3.58
CA VAL A 145 -14.98 4.39 3.75
C VAL A 145 -15.29 4.00 5.19
N ASP A 146 -16.55 4.10 5.61
CA ASP A 146 -16.97 3.71 6.96
C ASP A 146 -16.45 2.29 7.30
N PRO A 147 -15.70 2.10 8.40
CA PRO A 147 -15.33 0.78 8.91
C PRO A 147 -16.48 -0.21 9.12
N ALA A 148 -17.72 0.27 9.31
CA ALA A 148 -18.90 -0.59 9.38
C ALA A 148 -19.44 -0.99 7.99
N ASP A 149 -19.02 -0.28 6.93
CA ASP A 149 -19.31 -0.64 5.55
C ASP A 149 -18.43 -1.83 5.14
N GLY A 150 -19.07 -2.95 4.80
CA GLY A 150 -18.41 -4.15 4.31
C GLY A 150 -17.69 -3.96 2.97
N SER A 151 -17.82 -2.79 2.33
CA SER A 151 -17.15 -2.43 1.09
C SER A 151 -15.68 -2.04 1.23
N VAL A 152 -15.14 -1.92 2.46
CA VAL A 152 -13.73 -1.59 2.68
C VAL A 152 -12.81 -2.59 1.97
N ARG A 153 -11.80 -2.06 1.28
CA ARG A 153 -10.77 -2.83 0.61
C ARG A 153 -9.40 -2.43 1.12
N VAL A 154 -8.62 -3.44 1.50
CA VAL A 154 -7.20 -3.31 1.82
C VAL A 154 -6.40 -4.05 0.76
N LYS A 155 -5.48 -3.35 0.09
CA LYS A 155 -4.61 -3.90 -0.94
C LYS A 155 -3.17 -3.87 -0.46
N ILE A 156 -2.49 -5.00 -0.59
CA ILE A 156 -1.08 -5.13 -0.23
C ILE A 156 -0.26 -5.11 -1.51
N TYR A 157 0.67 -4.17 -1.59
CA TYR A 157 1.63 -4.07 -2.68
C TYR A 157 2.94 -4.66 -2.19
N ALA A 158 3.33 -5.81 -2.74
CA ALA A 158 4.55 -6.51 -2.38
C ALA A 158 5.53 -6.53 -3.56
N ARG A 159 6.83 -6.56 -3.26
CA ARG A 159 7.89 -6.59 -4.27
C ARG A 159 8.31 -8.01 -4.61
N THR A 160 8.39 -8.30 -5.91
CA THR A 160 9.08 -9.48 -6.44
C THR A 160 10.49 -9.10 -6.89
N PRO A 161 11.50 -9.95 -6.64
CA PRO A 161 12.86 -9.71 -7.13
C PRO A 161 13.02 -9.97 -8.64
N SER A 162 12.00 -10.56 -9.29
CA SER A 162 12.04 -10.93 -10.70
C SER A 162 10.88 -10.30 -11.48
N ASN A 163 11.17 -9.89 -12.70
CA ASN A 163 10.23 -9.35 -13.68
C ASN A 163 10.06 -10.29 -14.88
N CYS A 164 10.21 -11.61 -14.70
CA CYS A 164 9.98 -12.57 -15.78
C CYS A 164 8.52 -13.04 -15.83
N LYS A 165 8.16 -13.71 -16.93
CA LYS A 165 6.82 -14.30 -17.13
C LYS A 165 6.43 -15.29 -16.02
N ASP A 166 7.39 -16.08 -15.52
CA ASP A 166 7.14 -17.02 -14.42
C ASP A 166 6.81 -16.28 -13.12
N ALA A 167 7.49 -15.17 -12.84
CA ALA A 167 7.20 -14.33 -11.68
C ALA A 167 5.81 -13.68 -11.75
N LEU A 168 5.31 -13.38 -12.96
CA LEU A 168 3.94 -12.92 -13.18
C LEU A 168 2.92 -14.01 -12.85
N ARG A 169 3.10 -15.24 -13.37
CA ARG A 169 2.21 -16.38 -13.06
C ARG A 169 2.22 -16.67 -11.56
N ASP A 170 3.40 -16.75 -10.97
CA ASP A 170 3.61 -17.00 -9.55
C ASP A 170 2.96 -15.91 -8.68
N GLY A 171 3.12 -14.64 -9.05
CA GLY A 171 2.41 -13.50 -8.44
C GLY A 171 0.90 -13.63 -8.47
N LEU A 172 0.34 -13.86 -9.66
CA LEU A 172 -1.11 -13.94 -9.87
C LEU A 172 -1.76 -15.14 -9.18
N THR A 173 -1.03 -16.24 -9.05
CA THR A 173 -1.53 -17.49 -8.44
C THR A 173 -1.15 -17.63 -6.97
N LEU A 174 -0.48 -16.63 -6.38
CA LEU A 174 0.08 -16.70 -5.03
C LEU A 174 0.94 -17.97 -4.83
N GLY A 175 1.86 -18.23 -5.76
CA GLY A 175 2.68 -19.45 -5.75
C GLY A 175 1.89 -20.74 -5.96
N GLY A 176 0.76 -20.68 -6.67
CA GLY A 176 -0.11 -21.81 -6.94
C GLY A 176 -1.19 -22.07 -5.87
N ALA A 177 -1.28 -21.26 -4.82
CA ALA A 177 -2.33 -21.38 -3.82
C ALA A 177 -3.71 -20.92 -4.32
N GLN A 178 -3.75 -20.05 -5.33
CA GLN A 178 -4.96 -19.55 -5.97
C GLN A 178 -4.98 -19.96 -7.44
N THR A 179 -5.87 -20.89 -7.78
CA THR A 179 -5.95 -21.52 -9.11
C THR A 179 -7.39 -21.68 -9.61
N ASP A 180 -8.31 -20.87 -9.08
CA ASP A 180 -9.67 -20.83 -9.60
C ASP A 180 -9.71 -20.35 -11.06
N ALA A 181 -10.85 -20.60 -11.73
CA ALA A 181 -11.00 -20.32 -13.15
C ALA A 181 -10.76 -18.83 -13.51
N ALA A 182 -11.16 -17.89 -12.64
CA ALA A 182 -10.95 -16.47 -12.90
C ALA A 182 -9.46 -16.10 -12.79
N THR A 183 -8.76 -16.65 -11.80
CA THR A 183 -7.32 -16.46 -11.63
C THR A 183 -6.53 -17.03 -12.81
N LEU A 184 -6.82 -18.25 -13.25
CA LEU A 184 -6.13 -18.86 -14.39
C LEU A 184 -6.43 -18.13 -15.70
N ALA A 185 -7.67 -17.67 -15.89
CA ALA A 185 -8.00 -16.79 -17.01
C ALA A 185 -7.20 -15.49 -16.95
N ALA A 186 -7.06 -14.86 -15.77
CA ALA A 186 -6.26 -13.64 -15.62
C ALA A 186 -4.77 -13.87 -15.96
N VAL A 187 -4.20 -15.02 -15.56
CA VAL A 187 -2.84 -15.43 -15.97
C VAL A 187 -2.76 -15.50 -17.49
N GLU A 188 -3.65 -16.24 -18.15
CA GLU A 188 -3.64 -16.37 -19.61
C GLU A 188 -3.77 -15.02 -20.33
N HIS A 189 -4.63 -14.11 -19.85
CA HIS A 189 -4.73 -12.76 -20.38
C HIS A 189 -3.43 -11.98 -20.20
N ALA A 190 -2.85 -11.98 -19.00
CA ALA A 190 -1.62 -11.24 -18.71
C ALA A 190 -0.44 -11.75 -19.55
N GLU A 191 -0.33 -13.07 -19.74
CA GLU A 191 0.68 -13.69 -20.58
C GLU A 191 0.55 -13.29 -22.06
N ARG A 192 -0.67 -13.15 -22.58
CA ARG A 192 -0.91 -12.74 -23.96
C ARG A 192 -0.42 -11.32 -24.24
N PHE A 193 -0.50 -10.40 -23.28
CA PHE A 193 -0.02 -9.02 -23.47
C PHE A 193 1.41 -8.78 -22.98
N TRP A 194 2.01 -9.75 -22.29
CA TRP A 194 3.34 -9.63 -21.68
C TRP A 194 4.42 -9.16 -22.66
N HIS A 195 4.43 -9.72 -23.87
CA HIS A 195 5.38 -9.36 -24.93
C HIS A 195 5.22 -7.92 -25.44
N LEU A 196 4.07 -7.26 -25.22
CA LEU A 196 3.84 -5.87 -25.64
C LEU A 196 4.41 -4.86 -24.65
N VAL A 197 4.50 -5.24 -23.37
CA VAL A 197 5.08 -4.38 -22.31
C VAL A 197 6.61 -4.47 -22.31
N LEU A 198 7.16 -5.53 -22.92
CA LEU A 198 8.58 -5.73 -23.17
C LEU A 198 8.93 -5.28 -24.60
N ASP A 199 8.99 -3.97 -24.88
CA ASP A 199 9.56 -3.46 -26.15
C ASP A 199 11.07 -3.68 -26.19
N ASP A 200 11.48 -4.94 -26.39
CA ASP A 200 12.85 -5.40 -26.52
C ASP A 200 13.36 -5.20 -27.96
N ARG A 201 13.57 -3.93 -28.34
CA ARG A 201 14.35 -3.57 -29.54
C ARG A 201 15.78 -3.21 -29.15
N GLY A 202 16.54 -4.18 -28.64
CA GLY A 202 18.01 -4.22 -28.76
C GLY A 202 18.80 -3.06 -28.12
N LYS A 203 18.22 -2.31 -27.18
CA LYS A 203 18.92 -1.27 -26.41
C LYS A 203 18.62 -1.44 -24.92
N VAL A 204 19.07 -2.57 -24.38
CA VAL A 204 19.05 -2.91 -22.95
C VAL A 204 20.10 -2.08 -22.21
N ALA A 205 19.85 -0.77 -22.11
CA ALA A 205 20.59 0.10 -21.20
C ALA A 205 19.70 1.21 -20.60
N SER A 206 18.56 1.57 -21.21
CA SER A 206 17.69 2.63 -20.66
C SER A 206 16.30 2.15 -20.23
N VAL A 207 15.81 1.01 -20.71
CA VAL A 207 14.48 0.49 -20.32
C VAL A 207 14.53 -0.28 -19.00
N ALA A 208 15.62 -0.98 -18.67
CA ALA A 208 15.78 -1.61 -17.35
C ALA A 208 15.94 -0.57 -16.22
N GLU A 209 16.57 0.57 -16.52
CA GLU A 209 16.76 1.68 -15.58
C GLU A 209 15.54 2.61 -15.55
N GLY A 210 14.87 2.79 -16.70
CA GLY A 210 13.58 3.45 -16.84
C GLY A 210 12.45 2.67 -16.18
N LEU A 211 12.36 1.35 -16.32
CA LEU A 211 11.41 0.50 -15.59
C LEU A 211 11.78 0.34 -14.12
N ARG A 212 13.07 0.31 -13.74
CA ARG A 212 13.45 0.44 -12.31
C ARG A 212 13.06 1.79 -11.71
N ARG A 213 13.02 2.87 -12.50
CA ARG A 213 12.60 4.22 -12.08
C ARG A 213 11.09 4.49 -12.21
N LEU A 214 10.40 3.84 -13.15
CA LEU A 214 8.96 4.03 -13.43
C LEU A 214 8.09 2.90 -12.82
N MET A 215 8.67 1.74 -12.51
CA MET A 215 8.00 0.58 -11.91
C MET A 215 8.96 -0.21 -10.99
N PRO A 216 9.20 0.23 -9.73
CA PRO A 216 10.03 -0.52 -8.77
C PRO A 216 9.46 -1.89 -8.37
N ALA A 217 8.33 -2.32 -8.92
CA ALA A 217 7.73 -3.61 -8.68
C ALA A 217 6.82 -3.94 -9.87
N LEU A 218 6.87 -5.19 -10.34
CA LEU A 218 5.65 -5.79 -10.86
C LEU A 218 4.65 -5.74 -9.70
N VAL A 219 3.75 -4.75 -9.72
CA VAL A 219 2.59 -4.74 -8.84
C VAL A 219 1.81 -5.98 -9.23
N VAL A 220 1.86 -7.01 -8.38
CA VAL A 220 0.96 -8.17 -8.50
C VAL A 220 -0.44 -7.58 -8.67
N PRO A 221 -1.14 -7.88 -9.78
CA PRO A 221 -2.47 -7.34 -10.01
C PRO A 221 -3.33 -7.67 -8.80
N GLU A 222 -3.74 -6.61 -8.09
CA GLU A 222 -4.79 -6.59 -7.08
C GLU A 222 -5.04 -7.94 -6.40
N VAL A 223 -4.21 -8.32 -5.43
CA VAL A 223 -4.68 -9.24 -4.39
C VAL A 223 -5.63 -8.41 -3.52
N LEU A 224 -6.88 -8.33 -3.94
CA LEU A 224 -7.97 -7.80 -3.14
C LEU A 224 -8.14 -8.74 -1.96
N LEU A 225 -7.53 -8.43 -0.82
CA LEU A 225 -7.48 -9.38 0.29
C LEU A 225 -8.68 -9.33 1.20
N LEU A 226 -9.53 -8.32 1.08
CA LEU A 226 -10.77 -8.22 1.82
C LEU A 226 -11.78 -7.47 0.94
N SER A 227 -12.82 -8.19 0.48
CA SER A 227 -14.16 -7.64 0.27
C SER A 227 -15.07 -8.31 1.29
N GLY A 228 -15.74 -7.51 2.12
CA GLY A 228 -16.31 -7.93 3.38
C GLY A 228 -17.36 -9.04 3.28
N GLN A 229 -17.16 -10.07 4.12
CA GLN A 229 -18.20 -10.65 4.96
C GLN A 229 -17.53 -11.34 6.15
N GLN A 230 -17.01 -10.57 7.11
CA GLN A 230 -16.99 -10.98 8.50
C GLN A 230 -17.19 -9.76 9.40
N SER A 231 -18.42 -9.69 9.91
CA SER A 231 -18.89 -8.74 10.90
C SER A 231 -17.96 -8.65 12.11
N SER A 232 -17.90 -7.43 12.66
CA SER A 232 -17.65 -7.15 14.07
C SER A 232 -16.37 -7.71 14.70
N TYR A 233 -15.26 -7.00 14.53
CA TYR A 233 -14.27 -6.87 15.61
C TYR A 233 -13.94 -5.39 15.80
N ALA A 234 -14.76 -4.73 16.61
CA ALA A 234 -14.38 -3.50 17.28
C ALA A 234 -13.14 -3.80 18.14
N PHE A 235 -11.97 -3.41 17.66
CA PHE A 235 -10.70 -3.64 18.34
C PHE A 235 -10.62 -2.73 19.59
N ARG A 236 -11.15 -3.21 20.71
CA ARG A 236 -10.93 -2.59 22.03
C ARG A 236 -9.45 -2.70 22.37
N ARG A 237 -8.79 -1.55 22.50
CA ARG A 237 -7.50 -1.41 23.20
C ARG A 237 -7.59 -2.15 24.55
N ARG A 238 -6.80 -3.21 24.76
CA ARG A 238 -6.37 -3.54 26.12
C ARG A 238 -5.37 -2.48 26.53
N ARG A 239 -5.85 -1.51 27.31
CA ARG A 239 -4.99 -0.75 28.22
C ARG A 239 -4.27 -1.75 29.10
N THR A 240 -2.96 -1.55 29.22
CA THR A 240 -2.16 -2.00 30.34
C THR A 240 -2.89 -1.72 31.66
N ALA A 241 -2.97 -2.74 32.51
CA ALA A 241 -3.20 -2.59 33.93
C ALA A 241 -2.08 -3.35 34.63
N GLU A 242 -0.98 -2.64 34.89
CA GLU A 242 -0.28 -2.80 36.16
C GLU A 242 -1.13 -2.04 37.18
N ALA A 243 -1.72 -2.77 38.12
CA ALA A 243 -2.04 -2.33 39.47
C ALA A 243 -2.61 -3.52 40.25
N GLU A 244 -1.91 -3.86 41.33
CA GLU A 244 -2.36 -4.61 42.51
C GLU A 244 -2.39 -6.15 42.43
N GLY A 245 -1.46 -6.75 43.17
CA GLY A 245 -1.21 -8.17 43.39
C GLY A 245 0.21 -8.39 43.88
#